data_AF-A0A831P147-F1
#
_entry.id   AF-A0A831P147-F1
#
_cell.length_a   1.000
_cell.length_b   1.000
_cell.length_c   1.000
_cell.angle_alpha   90.00
_cell.angle_beta   90.00
_cell.angle_gamma   90.00
#
_symmetry.space_group_name_H-M   'P 1'
#
loop_
_entity.id
_entity.type
_entity.pdbx_description
1 polymer ?
#
loop_
_entity_poly.entity_id
_entity_poly.type
_entity_poly.pdbx_seq_one_letter_code
_entity_poly.pdbx_strand_id
1 'polypeptide(L)'
;MGLLDKLNKDELKVEREFVSTGSLVLDFIISDRMDGTGGWPLGSFAEISGDEATGKTFCALQTVASFQKKFGDEGFVFYDDIEGGINPEFARRIGVDLDAPNFICTSFHPRVAIEVTKEVFTHLATFVEPSARSRFTKLAKEGLASSYSIWECFQRIRAICLHPDLKKYRKLFVIDSLAPLVGETESDRGFTVVDQGQRAKEIRQGIRAINSMILSGNLLLAVNHVIYSQTGKTTAGGKGFDFASNVRLQFTRPSQ
;
A
#
# COMPACT_ATOMS: atom_id res chain seq x y z
N MET A 1 24.44 3.03 -37.02
CA MET A 1 24.29 2.80 -35.57
C MET A 1 22.93 2.20 -35.33
N GLY A 2 22.88 0.92 -34.96
CA GLY A 2 21.63 0.17 -34.79
C GLY A 2 20.84 0.67 -33.57
N LEU A 3 19.54 0.34 -33.50
CA LEU A 3 18.68 0.66 -32.36
C LEU A 3 19.28 0.16 -31.01
N LEU A 4 19.98 -0.97 -31.06
CA LEU A 4 20.67 -1.57 -29.91
C LEU A 4 21.90 -0.78 -29.47
N ASP A 5 22.63 -0.16 -30.41
CA ASP A 5 23.79 0.70 -30.08
C ASP A 5 23.36 2.02 -29.44
N LYS A 6 22.12 2.47 -29.70
CA LYS A 6 21.50 3.64 -29.05
C LYS A 6 20.95 3.34 -27.66
N LEU A 7 20.79 2.07 -27.29
CA LEU A 7 20.41 1.63 -25.96
C LEU A 7 21.68 1.33 -25.17
N ASN A 8 22.47 2.37 -24.91
CA ASN A 8 23.69 2.25 -24.13
C ASN A 8 23.32 1.78 -22.71
N LYS A 9 23.86 0.64 -22.25
CA LYS A 9 23.49 0.03 -20.95
C LYS A 9 23.69 0.97 -19.76
N ASP A 10 24.62 1.92 -19.86
CA ASP A 10 24.90 2.90 -18.82
C ASP A 10 23.93 4.10 -18.84
N GLU A 11 23.34 4.44 -19.99
CA GLU A 11 22.28 5.47 -20.09
C GLU A 11 20.91 4.95 -19.61
N LEU A 12 20.77 3.63 -19.46
CA LEU A 12 19.57 2.96 -18.94
C LEU A 12 19.57 2.78 -17.41
N LYS A 13 20.66 3.14 -16.72
CA LYS A 13 20.69 3.14 -15.25
C LYS A 13 19.90 4.33 -14.72
N VAL A 14 18.58 4.18 -14.65
CA VAL A 14 17.75 5.07 -13.82
C VAL A 14 18.16 4.85 -12.38
N GLU A 15 18.84 5.83 -11.79
CA GLU A 15 19.17 5.81 -10.37
C GLU A 15 17.86 5.81 -9.58
N ARG A 16 17.54 4.66 -8.97
CA ARG A 16 16.35 4.51 -8.14
C ARG A 16 16.67 4.88 -6.70
N GLU A 17 15.77 5.63 -6.11
CA GLU A 17 15.79 5.95 -4.70
C GLU A 17 15.11 4.81 -3.90
N PHE A 18 15.62 4.46 -2.72
CA PHE A 18 15.11 3.37 -1.89
C PHE A 18 14.76 3.83 -0.47
N VAL A 19 13.89 3.08 0.21
CA VAL A 19 13.66 3.19 1.66
C VAL A 19 13.91 1.85 2.33
N SER A 20 14.66 1.85 3.43
CA SER A 20 15.02 0.61 4.13
C SER A 20 13.77 -0.16 4.58
N THR A 21 13.86 -1.48 4.51
CA THR A 21 12.91 -2.44 5.10
C THR A 21 13.04 -2.52 6.63
N GLY A 22 14.07 -1.91 7.21
CA GLY A 22 14.53 -2.11 8.58
C GLY A 22 15.41 -3.35 8.78
N SER A 23 15.72 -4.09 7.71
CA SER A 23 16.63 -5.24 7.70
C SER A 23 17.69 -5.07 6.63
N LEU A 24 18.96 -4.98 7.03
CA LEU A 24 20.09 -4.89 6.11
C LEU A 24 20.14 -6.08 5.12
N VAL A 25 19.73 -7.27 5.57
CA VAL A 25 19.70 -8.47 4.73
C VAL A 25 18.63 -8.35 3.67
N LEU A 26 17.42 -7.91 4.03
CA LEU A 26 16.35 -7.71 3.05
C LEU A 26 16.69 -6.55 2.11
N ASP A 27 17.28 -5.47 2.62
CA ASP A 27 17.70 -4.33 1.82
C ASP A 27 18.69 -4.74 0.74
N PHE A 28 19.69 -5.55 1.11
CA PHE A 28 20.64 -6.13 0.17
C PHE A 28 19.96 -7.06 -0.84
N ILE A 29 19.12 -8.00 -0.40
CA ILE A 29 18.43 -8.95 -1.29
C ILE A 29 17.56 -8.24 -2.33
N ILE A 30 16.87 -7.16 -1.95
CA ILE A 30 15.94 -6.45 -2.83
C ILE A 30 16.68 -5.55 -3.82
N SER A 31 17.78 -4.92 -3.40
CA SER A 31 18.40 -3.82 -4.15
C SER A 31 19.81 -4.08 -4.64
N ASP A 32 20.46 -5.17 -4.20
CA ASP A 32 21.87 -5.49 -4.42
C ASP A 32 22.82 -4.37 -3.94
N ARG A 33 22.43 -3.68 -2.85
CA ARG A 33 23.19 -2.57 -2.25
C ARG A 33 23.71 -2.94 -0.86
N MET A 34 25.03 -3.01 -0.72
CA MET A 34 25.70 -3.30 0.57
C MET A 34 26.04 -2.04 1.39
N ASP A 35 25.89 -0.85 0.81
CA ASP A 35 26.23 0.43 1.44
C ASP A 35 25.16 0.95 2.43
N GLY A 36 24.11 0.16 2.68
CA GLY A 36 22.99 0.53 3.54
C GLY A 36 22.01 1.52 2.91
N THR A 37 22.13 1.80 1.60
CA THR A 37 21.17 2.65 0.85
C THR A 37 20.09 1.84 0.11
N GLY A 38 20.01 0.55 0.40
CA GLY A 38 19.07 -0.39 -0.20
C GLY A 38 17.67 -0.39 0.42
N GLY A 39 16.85 -1.36 0.01
CA GLY A 39 15.50 -1.56 0.54
C GLY A 39 14.42 -1.57 -0.52
N TRP A 40 13.24 -1.07 -0.16
CA TRP A 40 12.12 -0.93 -1.07
C TRP A 40 12.38 0.18 -2.10
N PRO A 41 12.30 -0.09 -3.41
CA PRO A 41 12.42 0.95 -4.41
C PRO A 41 11.24 1.92 -4.30
N LEU A 42 11.51 3.21 -4.14
CA LEU A 42 10.47 4.23 -4.29
C LEU A 42 10.02 4.27 -5.74
N GLY A 43 8.79 4.72 -5.96
CA GLY A 43 8.20 4.61 -7.29
C GLY A 43 7.70 3.21 -7.59
N SER A 44 7.34 2.42 -6.57
CA SER A 44 6.97 1.02 -6.77
C SER A 44 5.83 0.56 -5.89
N PHE A 45 5.23 -0.55 -6.30
CA PHE A 45 4.30 -1.31 -5.49
C PHE A 45 5.02 -2.55 -4.95
N ALA A 46 5.02 -2.70 -3.63
CA ALA A 46 5.63 -3.82 -2.93
C ALA A 46 4.57 -4.62 -2.16
N GLU A 47 4.79 -5.93 -2.04
CA GLU A 47 3.92 -6.83 -1.29
C GLU A 47 4.74 -7.66 -0.29
N ILE A 48 4.22 -7.76 0.94
CA ILE A 48 4.67 -8.70 1.96
C ILE A 48 3.53 -9.70 2.19
N SER A 49 3.78 -10.96 1.86
CA SER A 49 2.83 -12.05 2.05
C SER A 49 3.35 -13.07 3.05
N GLY A 50 2.46 -13.84 3.67
CA GLY A 50 2.84 -14.92 4.58
C GLY A 50 1.69 -15.36 5.47
N ASP A 51 1.90 -16.44 6.22
CA ASP A 51 0.93 -16.90 7.23
C ASP A 51 0.85 -15.91 8.40
N GLU A 52 -0.13 -16.10 9.28
CA GLU A 52 -0.27 -15.32 10.50
C GLU A 52 0.96 -15.48 11.41
N ALA A 53 1.34 -14.39 12.08
CA ALA A 53 2.50 -14.33 12.98
C ALA A 53 3.85 -14.74 12.34
N THR A 54 4.06 -14.40 11.06
CA THR A 54 5.36 -14.56 10.37
C THR A 54 6.23 -13.28 10.38
N GLY A 55 5.74 -12.18 10.95
CA GLY A 55 6.46 -10.91 11.05
C GLY A 55 6.14 -9.86 9.97
N LYS A 56 5.03 -10.05 9.22
CA LYS A 56 4.62 -9.14 8.13
C LYS A 56 4.41 -7.70 8.60
N THR A 57 3.50 -7.49 9.56
CA THR A 57 3.22 -6.18 10.18
C THR A 57 4.45 -5.58 10.84
N PHE A 58 5.33 -6.41 11.43
CA PHE A 58 6.60 -5.92 11.98
C PHE A 58 7.49 -5.31 10.88
N CYS A 59 7.67 -5.99 9.75
CA CYS A 59 8.41 -5.45 8.60
C CYS A 59 7.75 -4.19 8.02
N ALA A 60 6.42 -4.15 7.95
CA ALA A 60 5.68 -2.97 7.50
C ALA A 60 5.92 -1.76 8.41
N LEU A 61 5.85 -1.93 9.73
CA LEU A 61 6.13 -0.87 10.70
C LEU A 61 7.61 -0.45 10.72
N GLN A 62 8.55 -1.38 10.54
CA GLN A 62 9.97 -1.06 10.34
C GLN A 62 10.21 -0.21 9.09
N THR A 63 9.46 -0.49 8.02
CA THR A 63 9.46 0.33 6.80
C THR A 63 8.93 1.73 7.09
N VAL A 64 7.86 1.86 7.89
CA VAL A 64 7.34 3.16 8.34
C VAL A 64 8.39 3.94 9.12
N ALA A 65 9.01 3.33 10.14
CA ALA A 65 10.05 3.98 10.93
C ALA A 65 11.23 4.45 10.06
N SER A 66 11.65 3.60 9.11
CA SER A 66 12.70 3.94 8.14
C SER A 66 12.31 5.08 7.21
N PHE A 67 11.04 5.12 6.77
CA PHE A 67 10.51 6.19 5.94
C PHE A 67 10.44 7.52 6.70
N GLN A 68 9.93 7.51 7.93
CA GLN A 68 9.90 8.68 8.80
C GLN A 68 11.30 9.23 9.05
N LYS A 69 12.27 8.37 9.36
CA LYS A 69 13.67 8.77 9.54
C LYS A 69 14.27 9.38 8.28
N LYS A 70 13.92 8.85 7.10
CA LYS A 70 14.50 9.29 5.84
C LYS A 70 13.92 10.64 5.37
N PHE A 71 12.60 10.79 5.45
CA PHE A 71 11.90 11.93 4.85
C PHE A 71 11.48 13.00 5.86
N GLY A 72 11.40 12.68 7.16
CA GLY A 72 10.97 13.63 8.18
C GLY A 72 9.69 14.35 7.76
N ASP A 73 9.72 15.68 7.81
CA ASP A 73 8.60 16.55 7.42
C ASP A 73 8.30 16.57 5.91
N GLU A 74 9.19 16.04 5.06
CA GLU A 74 8.99 15.93 3.61
C GLU A 74 8.24 14.65 3.19
N GLY A 75 8.00 13.75 4.15
CA GLY A 75 7.26 12.50 3.97
C GLY A 75 5.86 12.57 4.55
N PHE A 76 4.94 11.76 4.03
CA PHE A 76 3.65 11.45 4.63
C PHE A 76 3.45 9.95 4.64
N VAL A 77 2.95 9.43 5.76
CA VAL A 77 2.65 8.02 5.90
C VAL A 77 1.16 7.85 6.16
N PHE A 78 0.52 7.06 5.31
CA PHE A 78 -0.87 6.63 5.48
C PHE A 78 -0.87 5.11 5.70
N TYR A 79 -1.23 4.70 6.91
CA TYR A 79 -1.29 3.32 7.32
C TYR A 79 -2.74 2.89 7.52
N ASP A 80 -3.27 2.12 6.58
CA ASP A 80 -4.58 1.51 6.67
C ASP A 80 -4.48 0.17 7.38
N ASP A 81 -4.62 0.20 8.70
CA ASP A 81 -4.80 -0.99 9.54
C ASP A 81 -6.29 -1.37 9.50
N ILE A 82 -6.61 -2.26 8.56
CA ILE A 82 -7.96 -2.77 8.31
C ILE A 82 -8.29 -3.92 9.28
N GLU A 83 -7.27 -4.67 9.70
CA GLU A 83 -7.44 -5.77 10.66
C GLU A 83 -7.59 -5.26 12.11
N GLY A 84 -7.22 -4.01 12.38
CA GLY A 84 -7.35 -3.38 13.69
C GLY A 84 -6.42 -4.00 14.74
N GLY A 85 -5.31 -4.60 14.28
CA GLY A 85 -4.48 -5.49 15.10
C GLY A 85 -3.22 -4.83 15.68
N ILE A 86 -2.91 -3.58 15.33
CA ILE A 86 -1.60 -3.01 15.66
C ILE A 86 -1.59 -2.44 17.07
N ASN A 87 -0.58 -2.83 17.85
CA ASN A 87 -0.33 -2.27 19.18
C ASN A 87 0.53 -0.98 19.09
N PRO A 88 0.06 0.18 19.58
CA PRO A 88 0.80 1.44 19.53
C PRO A 88 2.11 1.43 20.33
N GLU A 89 2.15 0.78 21.50
CA GLU A 89 3.35 0.71 22.32
C GLU A 89 4.43 -0.12 21.62
N PHE A 90 4.04 -1.22 20.98
CA PHE A 90 4.94 -2.01 20.16
C PHE A 90 5.51 -1.18 19.00
N ALA A 91 4.66 -0.47 18.25
CA ALA A 91 5.08 0.38 17.14
C ALA A 91 6.11 1.46 17.58
N ARG A 92 5.90 2.11 18.73
CA ARG A 92 6.88 3.05 19.29
C ARG A 92 8.20 2.40 19.66
N ARG A 93 8.17 1.22 20.31
CA ARG A 93 9.39 0.49 20.71
C ARG A 93 10.25 0.12 19.50
N ILE A 94 9.64 -0.10 18.35
CA ILE A 94 10.34 -0.45 17.11
C ILE A 94 10.71 0.77 16.25
N GLY A 95 10.49 1.99 16.77
CA GLY A 95 11.00 3.24 16.19
C GLY A 95 10.01 4.04 15.37
N VAL A 96 8.72 3.68 15.35
CA VAL A 96 7.68 4.49 14.68
C VAL A 96 7.35 5.69 15.55
N ASP A 97 7.45 6.88 14.98
CA ASP A 97 6.97 8.11 15.61
C ASP A 97 5.46 8.24 15.37
N LEU A 98 4.68 7.83 16.38
CA LEU A 98 3.21 7.88 16.30
C LEU A 98 2.66 9.29 16.46
N ASP A 99 3.43 10.21 17.03
CA ASP A 99 2.99 11.58 17.32
C ASP A 99 3.33 12.54 16.17
N ALA A 100 4.03 12.05 15.16
CA ALA A 100 4.37 12.79 13.95
C ALA A 100 3.09 13.30 13.23
N PRO A 101 2.97 14.60 12.94
CA PRO A 101 1.75 15.19 12.36
C PRO A 101 1.46 14.70 10.92
N ASN A 102 2.47 14.12 10.26
CA ASN A 102 2.42 13.56 8.92
C ASN A 102 2.26 12.03 8.92
N PHE A 103 1.94 11.42 10.06
CA PHE A 103 1.62 9.99 10.18
C PHE A 103 0.14 9.78 10.55
N ILE A 104 -0.59 9.14 9.65
CA ILE A 104 -2.00 8.82 9.84
C ILE A 104 -2.15 7.30 9.82
N CYS A 105 -2.65 6.74 10.92
CA CYS A 105 -3.04 5.34 10.99
C CYS A 105 -4.51 5.23 11.37
N THR A 106 -5.25 4.39 10.67
CA THR A 106 -6.70 4.20 10.90
C THR A 106 -7.00 3.73 12.33
N SER A 107 -6.15 2.89 12.91
CA SER A 107 -6.33 2.37 14.28
C SER A 107 -5.86 3.33 15.37
N PHE A 108 -4.84 4.15 15.11
CA PHE A 108 -4.29 5.06 16.12
C PHE A 108 -4.95 6.42 16.13
N HIS A 109 -5.35 6.90 14.95
CA HIS A 109 -5.87 8.24 14.73
C HIS A 109 -7.26 8.21 14.08
N PRO A 110 -8.26 7.51 14.64
CA PRO A 110 -9.54 7.27 13.96
C PRO A 110 -10.27 8.56 13.59
N ARG A 111 -10.27 9.57 14.49
CA ARG A 111 -10.90 10.87 14.21
C ARG A 111 -10.21 11.61 13.07
N VAL A 112 -8.88 11.72 13.12
CA VAL A 112 -8.08 12.36 12.06
C VAL A 112 -8.23 11.60 10.75
N ALA A 113 -8.19 10.26 10.79
CA ALA A 113 -8.35 9.42 9.62
C ALA A 113 -9.74 9.61 8.99
N ILE A 114 -10.80 9.74 9.79
CA ILE A 114 -12.14 10.08 9.32
C ILE A 114 -12.16 11.47 8.67
N GLU A 115 -11.63 12.50 9.34
CA GLU A 115 -11.60 13.88 8.83
C GLU A 115 -10.85 13.98 7.50
N VAL A 116 -9.63 13.44 7.45
CA VAL A 116 -8.83 13.36 6.23
C VAL A 116 -9.59 12.59 5.16
N THR A 117 -10.15 11.41 5.47
CA THR A 117 -10.92 10.61 4.50
C THR A 117 -12.08 11.38 3.91
N LYS A 118 -12.82 12.16 4.72
CA LYS A 118 -13.92 13.01 4.25
C LYS A 118 -13.42 14.09 3.30
N GLU A 119 -12.32 14.75 3.64
CA GLU A 119 -11.67 15.76 2.80
C GLU A 119 -11.24 15.16 1.46
N VAL A 120 -10.50 14.04 1.46
CA VAL A 120 -10.03 13.43 0.20
C VAL A 120 -11.15 12.86 -0.65
N PHE A 121 -12.19 12.26 -0.07
CA PHE A 121 -13.34 11.82 -0.88
C PHE A 121 -14.19 12.97 -1.40
N THR A 122 -14.27 14.09 -0.66
CA THR A 122 -14.87 15.33 -1.17
C THR A 122 -14.09 15.83 -2.38
N HIS A 123 -12.76 15.88 -2.28
CA HIS A 123 -11.89 16.25 -3.39
C HIS A 123 -12.07 15.30 -4.59
N LEU A 124 -12.13 13.99 -4.35
CA LEU A 124 -12.31 13.02 -5.44
C LEU A 124 -13.68 13.17 -6.14
N ALA A 125 -14.74 13.48 -5.39
CA ALA A 125 -16.10 13.64 -5.91
C ALA A 125 -16.21 14.73 -7.00
N THR A 126 -15.28 15.70 -7.03
CA THR A 126 -15.26 16.76 -8.05
C THR A 126 -14.74 16.29 -9.40
N PHE A 127 -13.97 15.19 -9.47
CA PHE A 127 -13.33 14.71 -10.70
C PHE A 127 -13.84 13.35 -11.21
N VAL A 128 -14.68 12.66 -10.43
CA VAL A 128 -15.33 11.41 -10.87
C VAL A 128 -16.57 11.68 -11.71
N GLU A 129 -16.91 10.72 -12.58
CA GLU A 129 -18.09 10.77 -13.43
C GLU A 129 -19.39 10.86 -12.61
N PRO A 130 -20.46 11.46 -13.17
CA PRO A 130 -21.74 11.62 -12.47
C PRO A 130 -22.31 10.32 -11.89
N SER A 131 -22.10 9.19 -12.57
CA SER A 131 -22.54 7.85 -12.16
C SER A 131 -21.92 7.38 -10.84
N ALA A 132 -20.68 7.79 -10.54
CA ALA A 132 -19.95 7.42 -9.33
C ALA A 132 -19.98 8.51 -8.24
N ARG A 133 -20.31 9.76 -8.61
CA ARG A 133 -20.27 10.93 -7.72
C ARG A 133 -21.14 10.78 -6.48
N SER A 134 -22.34 10.22 -6.59
CA SER A 134 -23.26 10.03 -5.46
C SER A 134 -22.63 9.15 -4.37
N ARG A 135 -21.95 8.08 -4.77
CA ARG A 135 -21.24 7.15 -3.88
C ARG A 135 -20.08 7.83 -3.16
N PHE A 136 -19.20 8.54 -3.88
CA PHE A 136 -18.11 9.28 -3.24
C PHE A 136 -18.60 10.41 -2.34
N THR A 137 -19.71 11.06 -2.69
CA THR A 137 -20.35 12.06 -1.82
C THR A 137 -20.89 11.44 -0.52
N LYS A 138 -21.40 10.19 -0.59
CA LYS A 138 -21.82 9.44 0.59
C LYS A 138 -20.62 9.10 1.48
N LEU A 139 -19.55 8.54 0.92
CA LEU A 139 -18.31 8.27 1.65
C LEU A 139 -17.70 9.54 2.26
N ALA A 140 -17.76 10.67 1.56
CA ALA A 140 -17.31 11.96 2.07
C ALA A 140 -18.11 12.44 3.30
N LYS A 141 -19.36 11.99 3.47
CA LYS A 141 -20.17 12.29 4.66
C LYS A 141 -19.92 11.30 5.80
N GLU A 142 -19.75 10.02 5.46
CA GLU A 142 -19.64 8.90 6.41
C GLU A 142 -18.21 8.69 6.92
N GLY A 143 -17.19 9.02 6.12
CA GLY A 143 -15.78 8.79 6.43
C GLY A 143 -15.42 7.29 6.42
N LEU A 144 -14.43 6.90 7.22
CA LEU A 144 -14.01 5.49 7.39
C LEU A 144 -15.03 4.60 8.11
N ALA A 145 -16.09 5.18 8.67
CA ALA A 145 -17.05 4.46 9.53
C ALA A 145 -17.97 3.50 8.76
N SER A 146 -18.10 3.65 7.44
CA SER A 146 -18.87 2.75 6.57
C SER A 146 -17.90 1.89 5.78
N SER A 147 -17.87 0.58 6.05
CA SER A 147 -17.16 -0.45 5.26
C SER A 147 -16.88 -0.01 3.81
N TYR A 148 -15.61 0.16 3.44
CA TYR A 148 -15.22 0.60 2.11
C TYR A 148 -14.52 -0.52 1.33
N SER A 149 -14.78 -0.62 0.04
CA SER A 149 -14.31 -1.71 -0.82
C SER A 149 -12.82 -1.60 -1.18
N ILE A 150 -12.27 -2.66 -1.78
CA ILE A 150 -10.91 -2.64 -2.35
C ILE A 150 -10.77 -1.46 -3.32
N TRP A 151 -11.75 -1.25 -4.20
CA TRP A 151 -11.72 -0.14 -5.15
C TRP A 151 -11.66 1.23 -4.45
N GLU A 152 -12.47 1.44 -3.41
CA GLU A 152 -12.49 2.69 -2.65
C GLU A 152 -11.17 2.95 -1.92
N CYS A 153 -10.48 1.90 -1.47
CA CYS A 153 -9.12 2.00 -0.94
C CYS A 153 -8.15 2.64 -1.94
N PHE A 154 -8.12 2.13 -3.17
CA PHE A 154 -7.27 2.67 -4.23
C PHE A 154 -7.70 4.08 -4.65
N GLN A 155 -8.99 4.37 -4.66
CA GLN A 155 -9.48 5.71 -4.97
C GLN A 155 -9.12 6.74 -3.90
N ARG A 156 -9.08 6.36 -2.61
CA ARG A 156 -8.55 7.23 -1.56
C ARG A 156 -7.07 7.50 -1.74
N ILE A 157 -6.25 6.49 -2.03
CA ILE A 157 -4.82 6.67 -2.36
C ILE A 157 -4.67 7.65 -3.52
N ARG A 158 -5.46 7.45 -4.58
CA ARG A 158 -5.50 8.35 -5.75
C ARG A 158 -5.81 9.79 -5.33
N ALA A 159 -6.83 9.98 -4.50
CA ALA A 159 -7.25 11.29 -4.04
C ALA A 159 -6.17 11.97 -3.19
N ILE A 160 -5.52 11.23 -2.28
CA ILE A 160 -4.41 11.72 -1.45
C ILE A 160 -3.24 12.20 -2.32
N CYS A 161 -2.90 11.42 -3.36
CA CYS A 161 -1.85 11.81 -4.31
C CYS A 161 -2.21 13.05 -5.13
N LEU A 162 -3.49 13.26 -5.42
CA LEU A 162 -4.00 14.42 -6.17
C LEU A 162 -4.26 15.65 -5.28
N HIS A 163 -4.38 15.47 -3.96
CA HIS A 163 -4.70 16.54 -3.03
C HIS A 163 -3.65 17.67 -3.13
N PRO A 164 -4.04 18.92 -3.38
CA PRO A 164 -3.11 20.02 -3.66
C PRO A 164 -2.03 20.20 -2.59
N ASP A 165 -2.44 20.17 -1.32
CA ASP A 165 -1.53 20.39 -0.19
C ASP A 165 -0.58 19.22 0.04
N LEU A 166 -0.95 18.02 -0.41
CA LEU A 166 -0.16 16.82 -0.22
C LEU A 166 0.78 16.56 -1.39
N LYS A 167 0.59 17.20 -2.55
CA LYS A 167 1.28 16.91 -3.81
C LYS A 167 2.81 16.94 -3.69
N LYS A 168 3.36 17.86 -2.90
CA LYS A 168 4.81 18.07 -2.75
C LYS A 168 5.53 17.00 -1.91
N TYR A 169 4.80 16.25 -1.08
CA TYR A 169 5.42 15.30 -0.15
C TYR A 169 5.64 13.93 -0.78
N ARG A 170 6.68 13.23 -0.33
CA ARG A 170 6.81 11.79 -0.56
C ARG A 170 5.76 11.03 0.25
N LYS A 171 5.18 9.98 -0.31
CA LYS A 171 4.10 9.23 0.35
C LYS A 171 4.44 7.76 0.47
N LEU A 172 4.27 7.23 1.67
CA LEU A 172 4.19 5.81 1.93
C LEU A 172 2.75 5.46 2.27
N PHE A 173 2.16 4.60 1.45
CA PHE A 173 0.89 3.96 1.73
C PHE A 173 1.15 2.54 2.21
N VAL A 174 0.63 2.18 3.37
CA VAL A 174 0.63 0.81 3.87
C VAL A 174 -0.81 0.33 3.97
N ILE A 175 -1.08 -0.85 3.42
CA ILE A 175 -2.37 -1.51 3.58
C ILE A 175 -2.16 -2.84 4.32
N ASP A 176 -2.72 -2.96 5.52
CA ASP A 176 -2.56 -4.13 6.40
C ASP A 176 -3.92 -4.57 6.97
N SER A 177 -4.60 -5.57 6.43
CA SER A 177 -4.37 -6.24 5.15
C SER A 177 -5.56 -6.02 4.22
N LEU A 178 -5.44 -6.34 2.93
CA LEU A 178 -6.56 -6.26 1.99
C LEU A 178 -7.55 -7.44 2.10
N ALA A 179 -7.25 -8.45 2.93
CA ALA A 179 -8.08 -9.64 3.06
C ALA A 179 -9.51 -9.37 3.56
N PRO A 180 -9.75 -8.48 4.56
CA PRO A 180 -11.07 -8.21 5.09
C PRO A 180 -11.94 -7.31 4.20
N LEU A 181 -11.37 -6.66 3.18
CA LEU A 181 -12.13 -5.74 2.34
C LEU A 181 -13.10 -6.49 1.43
N VAL A 182 -14.30 -5.93 1.35
CA VAL A 182 -15.45 -6.46 0.61
C VAL A 182 -15.36 -6.00 -0.84
N GLY A 183 -15.45 -6.91 -1.82
CA GLY A 183 -15.56 -6.54 -3.24
C GLY A 183 -16.88 -5.81 -3.52
N GLU A 184 -16.96 -4.99 -4.58
CA GLU A 184 -18.16 -4.15 -4.81
C GLU A 184 -19.46 -4.95 -4.98
N THR A 185 -19.36 -6.20 -5.43
CA THR A 185 -20.48 -7.12 -5.62
C THR A 185 -20.84 -7.97 -4.40
N GLU A 186 -20.04 -7.93 -3.32
CA GLU A 186 -20.28 -8.69 -2.09
C GLU A 186 -21.33 -8.03 -1.17
N SER A 187 -21.76 -6.80 -1.45
CA SER A 187 -22.74 -6.07 -0.63
C SER A 187 -24.16 -6.67 -0.63
N ASP A 188 -24.44 -7.71 -1.44
CA ASP A 188 -25.81 -8.20 -1.63
C ASP A 188 -26.05 -9.72 -1.60
N ARG A 189 -25.03 -10.62 -1.62
CA ARG A 189 -25.29 -12.09 -1.61
C ARG A 189 -24.18 -12.88 -0.93
N GLY A 190 -24.62 -13.84 -0.10
CA GLY A 190 -23.77 -14.69 0.75
C GLY A 190 -22.63 -15.44 0.04
N PHE A 191 -21.61 -15.74 0.85
CA PHE A 191 -20.35 -16.39 0.51
C PHE A 191 -20.47 -17.56 -0.48
N THR A 192 -19.96 -17.38 -1.70
CA THR A 192 -19.63 -18.48 -2.64
C THR A 192 -18.36 -18.16 -3.42
N VAL A 193 -17.67 -19.22 -3.88
CA VAL A 193 -16.34 -19.33 -4.52
C VAL A 193 -16.10 -18.44 -5.77
N VAL A 194 -17.08 -17.64 -6.18
CA VAL A 194 -17.05 -16.68 -7.31
C VAL A 194 -16.16 -15.43 -7.03
N ASP A 195 -15.60 -15.34 -5.83
CA ASP A 195 -15.05 -14.14 -5.19
C ASP A 195 -13.62 -13.72 -5.67
N GLN A 196 -12.69 -14.66 -5.82
CA GLN A 196 -11.27 -14.32 -6.08
C GLN A 196 -11.01 -13.64 -7.43
N GLY A 197 -11.77 -14.00 -8.48
CA GLY A 197 -11.58 -13.43 -9.82
C GLY A 197 -12.01 -11.96 -9.90
N GLN A 198 -13.06 -11.60 -9.16
CA GLN A 198 -13.58 -10.25 -9.09
C GLN A 198 -12.68 -9.36 -8.23
N ARG A 199 -12.26 -9.83 -7.05
CA ARG A 199 -11.23 -9.15 -6.23
C ARG A 199 -9.95 -8.85 -7.02
N ALA A 200 -9.44 -9.84 -7.76
CA ALA A 200 -8.27 -9.63 -8.61
C ALA A 200 -8.49 -8.63 -9.76
N LYS A 201 -9.72 -8.48 -10.25
CA LYS A 201 -10.08 -7.46 -11.26
C LYS A 201 -10.10 -6.06 -10.65
N GLU A 202 -10.70 -5.92 -9.46
CA GLU A 202 -10.76 -4.65 -8.72
C GLU A 202 -9.37 -4.16 -8.33
N ILE A 203 -8.52 -5.06 -7.81
CA ILE A 203 -7.11 -4.75 -7.52
C ILE A 203 -6.39 -4.24 -8.76
N ARG A 204 -6.53 -4.93 -9.91
CA ARG A 204 -5.89 -4.50 -11.16
C ARG A 204 -6.43 -3.16 -11.67
N GLN A 205 -7.71 -2.90 -11.51
CA GLN A 205 -8.28 -1.59 -11.84
C GLN A 205 -7.74 -0.50 -10.91
N GLY A 206 -7.72 -0.76 -9.61
CA GLY A 206 -7.21 0.13 -8.59
C GLY A 206 -5.74 0.49 -8.82
N ILE A 207 -4.88 -0.51 -8.98
CA ILE A 207 -3.45 -0.29 -9.26
C ILE A 207 -3.26 0.50 -10.55
N ARG A 208 -3.98 0.18 -11.63
CA ARG A 208 -3.92 0.97 -12.87
C ARG A 208 -4.29 2.44 -12.64
N ALA A 209 -5.28 2.71 -11.79
CA ALA A 209 -5.73 4.07 -11.50
C ALA A 209 -4.70 4.91 -10.71
N ILE A 210 -3.82 4.27 -9.94
CA ILE A 210 -2.79 4.95 -9.12
C ILE A 210 -1.37 4.77 -9.65
N ASN A 211 -1.14 3.95 -10.68
CA ASN A 211 0.19 3.54 -11.09
C ASN A 211 1.13 4.72 -11.37
N SER A 212 0.69 5.72 -12.14
CA SER A 212 1.52 6.91 -12.42
C SER A 212 1.87 7.71 -11.17
N MET A 213 0.98 7.73 -10.17
CA MET A 213 1.19 8.42 -8.89
C MET A 213 2.13 7.64 -7.99
N ILE A 214 2.13 6.31 -8.07
CA ILE A 214 3.14 5.50 -7.40
C ILE A 214 4.49 5.75 -8.07
N LEU A 215 4.58 5.58 -9.39
CA LEU A 215 5.80 5.77 -10.19
C LEU A 215 6.44 7.17 -10.04
N SER A 216 5.70 8.20 -9.62
CA SER A 216 6.26 9.53 -9.32
C SER A 216 7.13 9.59 -8.04
N GLY A 217 7.47 8.43 -7.46
CA GLY A 217 8.37 8.28 -6.31
C GLY A 217 7.65 8.07 -4.98
N ASN A 218 6.39 7.63 -5.01
CA ASN A 218 5.68 7.16 -3.81
C ASN A 218 5.85 5.64 -3.67
N LEU A 219 5.61 5.11 -2.48
CA LEU A 219 5.64 3.68 -2.20
C LEU A 219 4.26 3.22 -1.74
N LEU A 220 3.75 2.16 -2.36
CA LEU A 220 2.62 1.41 -1.84
C LEU A 220 3.12 0.04 -1.35
N LEU A 221 2.89 -0.26 -0.08
CA LEU A 221 3.22 -1.52 0.56
C LEU A 221 1.92 -2.23 0.97
N ALA A 222 1.62 -3.36 0.34
CA ALA A 222 0.50 -4.20 0.74
C ALA A 222 0.98 -5.37 1.59
N VAL A 223 0.35 -5.56 2.75
CA VAL A 223 0.48 -6.77 3.54
C VAL A 223 -0.69 -7.69 3.19
N ASN A 224 -0.38 -8.96 2.92
CA ASN A 224 -1.37 -9.96 2.53
C ASN A 224 -1.15 -11.29 3.28
N HIS A 225 -2.23 -12.06 3.40
CA HIS A 225 -2.16 -13.45 3.85
C HIS A 225 -2.02 -14.40 2.66
N VAL A 226 -1.28 -15.48 2.86
CA VAL A 226 -1.21 -16.60 1.91
C VAL A 226 -2.50 -17.42 2.03
N ILE A 227 -3.11 -17.72 0.89
CA ILE A 227 -4.24 -18.63 0.77
C ILE A 227 -3.74 -19.93 0.14
N TYR A 228 -4.10 -21.06 0.73
CA TYR A 228 -3.79 -22.38 0.20
C TYR A 228 -5.01 -22.92 -0.55
N SER A 229 -4.85 -23.27 -1.83
CA SER A 229 -5.89 -23.93 -2.62
C SER A 229 -5.44 -25.32 -3.07
N GLN A 230 -6.37 -26.14 -3.56
CA GLN A 230 -6.07 -27.46 -4.12
C GLN A 230 -5.11 -27.41 -5.33
N THR A 231 -4.97 -26.24 -5.97
CA THR A 231 -4.10 -26.04 -7.15
C THR A 231 -2.76 -25.36 -6.82
N GLY A 232 -2.48 -25.05 -5.56
CA GLY A 232 -1.22 -24.42 -5.12
C GLY A 232 -1.40 -23.30 -4.10
N LYS A 233 -0.31 -22.60 -3.76
CA LYS A 233 -0.31 -21.43 -2.86
C LYS A 233 -0.59 -20.15 -3.64
N THR A 234 -1.51 -19.30 -3.17
CA THR A 234 -1.84 -17.97 -3.73
C THR A 234 -1.90 -16.91 -2.61
N THR A 235 -2.10 -15.63 -2.94
CA THR A 235 -2.40 -14.58 -1.93
C THR A 235 -3.86 -14.13 -2.03
N ALA A 236 -4.39 -13.49 -0.98
CA ALA A 236 -5.79 -13.06 -0.90
C ALA A 236 -6.24 -12.10 -2.02
N GLY A 237 -5.31 -11.41 -2.68
CA GLY A 237 -5.60 -10.59 -3.86
C GLY A 237 -5.65 -11.36 -5.20
N GLY A 238 -5.50 -12.68 -5.17
CA GLY A 238 -5.33 -13.51 -6.36
C GLY A 238 -4.15 -13.05 -7.22
N LYS A 239 -4.19 -13.36 -8.52
CA LYS A 239 -3.18 -12.87 -9.50
C LYS A 239 -3.22 -11.34 -9.72
N GLY A 240 -4.04 -10.59 -8.99
CA GLY A 240 -4.20 -9.15 -9.16
C GLY A 240 -2.92 -8.38 -8.82
N PHE A 241 -2.23 -8.79 -7.75
CA PHE A 241 -0.94 -8.22 -7.33
C PHE A 241 0.25 -8.77 -8.12
N ASP A 242 0.13 -9.99 -8.66
CA ASP A 242 1.24 -10.69 -9.32
C ASP A 242 1.82 -9.98 -10.54
N PHE A 243 1.01 -9.16 -11.22
CA PHE A 243 1.41 -8.43 -12.43
C PHE A 243 1.82 -6.98 -12.15
N ALA A 244 1.56 -6.47 -10.95
CA ALA A 244 1.70 -5.05 -10.64
C ALA A 244 2.75 -4.77 -9.57
N SER A 245 3.04 -5.74 -8.70
CA SER A 245 4.09 -5.60 -7.69
C SER A 245 5.46 -5.72 -8.32
N ASN A 246 6.32 -4.75 -8.02
CA ASN A 246 7.71 -4.74 -8.44
C ASN A 246 8.58 -5.61 -7.52
N VAL A 247 8.22 -5.69 -6.23
CA VAL A 247 8.90 -6.49 -5.23
C VAL A 247 7.87 -7.28 -4.43
N ARG A 248 8.08 -8.59 -4.29
CA ARG A 248 7.24 -9.49 -3.50
C ARG A 248 8.11 -10.26 -2.54
N LEU A 249 7.83 -10.13 -1.25
CA LEU A 249 8.45 -10.95 -0.22
C LEU A 249 7.41 -11.92 0.34
N GLN A 250 7.82 -13.17 0.53
CA GLN A 250 7.02 -14.17 1.21
C GLN A 250 7.72 -14.57 2.51
N PHE A 251 7.08 -14.25 3.63
CA PHE A 251 7.55 -14.57 4.96
C PHE A 251 7.00 -15.93 5.35
N THR A 252 7.90 -16.81 5.78
CA THR A 252 7.56 -18.12 6.33
C THR A 252 8.12 -18.23 7.73
N ARG A 253 7.46 -19.03 8.58
CA ARG A 253 8.09 -19.41 9.85
C ARG A 253 9.36 -20.22 9.52
N PRO A 254 10.46 -20.02 10.26
CA PRO A 254 11.60 -20.92 10.17
C PRO A 254 11.11 -22.35 10.38
N SER A 255 11.50 -23.28 9.51
CA SER A 255 11.37 -24.70 9.83
C SER A 255 12.16 -24.96 11.11
N GLN A 256 11.48 -25.50 12.13
CA GLN A 256 12.17 -26.03 13.32
C GLN A 256 13.16 -27.11 12.92
#